data_AF-A0A231HGB0-F1
#
_entry.id   AF-A0A231HGB0-F1
#
_cell.length_a   1.000
_cell.length_b   1.000
_cell.length_c   1.000
_cell.angle_alpha   90.00
_cell.angle_beta   90.00
_cell.angle_gamma   90.00
#
_symmetry.space_group_name_H-M   'P 1'
#
loop_
_entity.id
_entity.type
_entity.pdbx_description
1 polymer ?
#
loop_
_entity_poly.entity_id
_entity_poly.type
_entity_poly.pdbx_seq_one_letter_code
_entity_poly.pdbx_strand_id
1 'polypeptide(L)'
;MSKIEQILQREDGSEVKIVAEEFFGMGLTRSIDVYVLARDNTNANWRLAKKDANPNWADMSVQDHEKVGRSEMLELVSRAEIQQALQILEEVAAQSVTNDMSDYEAPRSPARQTMKG
;
A
#
# COMPACT_ATOMS: atom_id res chain seq x y z
N MET A 1 2.69 -10.70 4.74
CA MET A 1 2.56 -9.23 4.79
C MET A 1 3.09 -8.71 3.49
N SER A 2 2.23 -8.11 2.69
CA SER A 2 2.57 -7.61 1.37
C SER A 2 2.93 -6.14 1.42
N LYS A 3 3.93 -5.75 0.62
CA LYS A 3 4.33 -4.36 0.40
C LYS A 3 4.65 -4.20 -1.08
N ILE A 4 4.21 -3.09 -1.66
CA ILE A 4 4.56 -2.70 -3.01
C ILE A 4 5.12 -1.28 -3.02
N GLU A 5 6.05 -1.02 -3.94
CA GLU A 5 6.61 0.30 -4.20
C GLU A 5 6.48 0.59 -5.69
N GLN A 6 5.70 1.62 -6.04
CA GLN A 6 5.53 2.06 -7.42
C GLN A 6 6.21 3.42 -7.59
N ILE A 7 7.28 3.47 -8.40
CA ILE A 7 7.98 4.71 -8.74
C ILE A 7 7.42 5.24 -10.06
N LEU A 8 7.02 6.51 -10.04
CA LEU A 8 6.50 7.27 -11.17
C LEU A 8 7.50 8.39 -11.50
N GLN A 9 7.94 8.45 -12.75
CA GLN A 9 8.69 9.59 -13.26
C GLN A 9 7.72 10.61 -13.85
N ARG A 10 7.89 11.87 -13.47
CA ARG A 10 7.10 12.99 -13.97
C ARG A 10 7.83 13.68 -15.14
N GLU A 11 7.08 14.43 -15.93
CA GLU A 11 7.63 15.14 -17.11
C GLU A 11 8.67 16.21 -16.75
N ASP A 12 8.58 16.76 -15.54
CA ASP A 12 9.54 17.74 -14.99
C ASP A 12 10.84 17.10 -14.48
N GLY A 13 10.97 15.77 -14.58
CA GLY A 13 12.13 15.01 -14.08
C GLY A 13 12.07 14.68 -12.59
N SER A 14 11.02 15.13 -11.87
CA SER A 14 10.76 14.69 -10.51
C SER A 14 10.31 13.23 -10.47
N GLU A 15 10.49 12.60 -9.31
CA GLU A 15 10.02 11.25 -9.09
C GLU A 15 9.15 11.17 -7.85
N VAL A 16 8.09 10.37 -7.96
CA VAL A 16 7.16 10.11 -6.89
C VAL A 16 7.08 8.60 -6.67
N LYS A 17 7.16 8.17 -5.41
CA LYS A 17 7.03 6.77 -5.02
C LYS A 17 5.76 6.60 -4.19
N ILE A 18 4.85 5.76 -4.66
CA ILE A 18 3.69 5.31 -3.90
C ILE A 18 4.08 4.01 -3.19
N VAL A 19 3.90 3.98 -1.88
CA VAL A 19 4.13 2.78 -1.07
C VAL A 19 2.80 2.36 -0.46
N ALA A 20 2.37 1.14 -0.75
CA ALA A 20 1.20 0.54 -0.14
C ALA A 20 1.64 -0.72 0.61
N GLU A 21 1.23 -0.83 1.88
CA GLU A 21 1.71 -1.86 2.80
C GLU A 21 0.58 -2.39 3.66
N GLU A 22 0.53 -3.71 3.81
CA GLU A 22 -0.41 -4.38 4.69
C GLU A 22 0.09 -4.39 6.14
N PHE A 23 -0.82 -4.17 7.07
CA PHE A 23 -0.60 -4.31 8.50
C PHE A 23 -1.68 -5.20 9.10
N PHE A 24 -1.30 -5.98 10.12
CA PHE A 24 -2.20 -6.85 10.86
C PHE A 24 -2.20 -6.44 12.34
N GLY A 25 -3.38 -6.08 12.86
CA GLY A 25 -3.54 -5.78 14.28
C GLY A 25 -3.52 -7.03 15.16
N MET A 26 -3.58 -6.85 16.49
CA MET A 26 -3.57 -7.96 17.46
C MET A 26 -4.71 -8.99 17.25
N GLY A 27 -5.78 -8.64 16.54
CA GLY A 27 -6.87 -9.55 16.16
C GLY A 27 -6.78 -10.11 14.74
N LEU A 28 -5.62 -10.04 14.07
CA LEU A 28 -5.43 -10.40 12.65
C LEU A 28 -6.32 -9.60 11.69
N THR A 29 -6.88 -8.48 12.14
CA THR A 29 -7.59 -7.55 11.27
C THR A 29 -6.59 -6.93 10.31
N ARG A 30 -6.79 -7.21 9.03
CA ARG A 30 -6.00 -6.62 7.94
C ARG A 30 -6.35 -5.14 7.81
N SER A 31 -5.31 -4.33 7.67
CA SER A 31 -5.37 -2.90 7.35
C SER A 31 -4.32 -2.59 6.30
N ILE A 32 -4.52 -1.53 5.52
CA ILE A 32 -3.56 -1.09 4.52
C ILE A 32 -3.25 0.37 4.81
N ASP A 33 -1.96 0.71 4.81
CA ASP A 33 -1.52 2.11 4.81
C ASP A 33 -0.92 2.46 3.44
N VAL A 34 -1.10 3.71 3.04
CA VAL A 34 -0.51 4.26 1.82
C VAL A 34 0.19 5.56 2.14
N TYR A 35 1.46 5.63 1.81
CA TYR A 35 2.24 6.86 1.91
C TYR A 35 3.01 7.13 0.62
N VAL A 36 3.34 8.40 0.41
CA VAL A 36 4.01 8.87 -0.80
C VAL A 36 5.35 9.50 -0.44
N LEU A 37 6.39 9.12 -1.17
CA LEU A 37 7.67 9.81 -1.15
C LEU A 37 7.83 10.60 -2.45
N ALA A 38 8.48 11.76 -2.39
CA ALA A 38 8.82 12.55 -3.56
C ALA A 38 10.28 12.98 -3.51
N ARG A 39 10.86 13.19 -4.70
CA ARG A 39 12.17 13.80 -4.89
C ARG A 39 12.21 14.61 -6.18
N ASP A 40 12.96 15.70 -6.18
CA ASP A 40 12.99 16.63 -7.31
C ASP A 40 13.72 16.06 -8.54
N ASN A 41 14.58 15.05 -8.34
CA ASN A 41 15.29 14.33 -9.40
C ASN A 41 15.89 13.02 -8.85
N THR A 42 16.43 12.19 -9.74
CA THR A 42 17.01 10.88 -9.40
C THR A 42 18.19 10.94 -8.43
N ASN A 43 18.87 12.09 -8.29
CA ASN A 43 20.00 12.27 -7.37
C ASN A 43 19.57 12.86 -6.01
N ALA A 44 18.34 13.35 -5.89
CA ALA A 44 17.80 13.87 -4.64
C ALA A 44 17.36 12.73 -3.70
N ASN A 45 17.39 13.03 -2.40
CA ASN A 45 16.87 12.13 -1.37
C ASN A 45 15.34 12.07 -1.42
N TRP A 46 14.78 10.90 -1.12
CA TRP A 46 13.35 10.74 -0.93
C TRP A 46 12.87 11.51 0.30
N ARG A 47 11.79 12.27 0.13
CA ARG A 47 11.10 12.99 1.19
C ARG A 47 9.68 12.46 1.32
N LEU A 48 9.22 12.24 2.55
CA LEU A 48 7.83 11.90 2.82
C LEU A 48 6.90 13.08 2.49
N ALA A 49 5.89 12.84 1.67
CA ALA A 49 4.84 13.80 1.38
C ALA A 49 3.93 13.95 2.60
N LYS A 50 3.54 15.18 2.92
CA LYS A 50 2.63 15.47 4.03
C LYS A 50 1.24 14.93 3.71
N LYS A 51 0.68 14.18 4.68
CA LYS A 51 -0.68 13.64 4.59
C LYS A 51 -1.76 14.59 5.13
N ASP A 52 -1.35 15.57 5.92
CA ASP A 52 -2.27 16.50 6.56
C ASP A 52 -2.79 17.52 5.54
N ALA A 53 -4.05 17.88 5.66
CA ALA A 53 -4.65 18.97 4.89
C ALA A 53 -4.01 20.31 5.30
N ASN A 54 -4.18 21.32 4.45
CA ASN A 54 -3.70 22.68 4.75
C ASN A 54 -4.30 23.14 6.10
N PRO A 55 -3.50 23.57 7.09
CA PRO A 55 -4.02 23.95 8.41
C PRO A 55 -5.05 25.08 8.37
N ASN A 56 -5.04 25.92 7.32
CA ASN A 56 -5.99 27.00 7.13
C ASN A 56 -7.21 26.60 6.27
N TRP A 57 -7.43 25.31 6.02
CA TRP A 57 -8.48 24.82 5.13
C TRP A 57 -9.88 25.33 5.49
N ALA A 58 -10.14 25.56 6.79
CA ALA A 58 -11.42 26.04 7.29
C ALA A 58 -11.76 27.48 6.82
N ASP A 59 -10.74 28.28 6.54
CA ASP A 59 -10.89 29.67 6.09
C ASP A 59 -10.78 29.82 4.56
N MET A 60 -10.55 28.71 3.84
CA MET A 60 -10.38 28.71 2.39
C MET A 60 -11.72 28.68 1.66
N SER A 61 -11.78 29.37 0.51
CA SER A 61 -12.92 29.21 -0.40
C SER A 61 -12.98 27.76 -0.92
N VAL A 62 -14.16 27.29 -1.33
CA VAL A 62 -14.31 25.93 -1.91
C VAL A 62 -13.37 25.71 -3.10
N GLN A 63 -13.18 26.74 -3.94
CA GLN A 63 -12.30 26.67 -5.10
C GLN A 63 -10.81 26.57 -4.71
N ASP A 64 -10.38 27.28 -3.66
CA ASP A 64 -9.01 27.20 -3.18
C ASP A 64 -8.80 25.88 -2.44
N HIS A 65 -9.79 25.40 -1.70
CA HIS A 65 -9.74 24.10 -1.04
C HIS A 65 -9.56 22.96 -2.05
N GLU A 66 -10.26 23.02 -3.19
CA GLU A 66 -10.08 22.04 -4.27
C GLU A 66 -8.68 22.05 -4.89
N LYS A 67 -7.99 23.19 -4.87
CA LYS A 67 -6.67 23.39 -5.51
C LYS A 67 -5.48 23.18 -4.57
N VAL A 68 -5.57 23.65 -3.33
CA VAL A 68 -4.46 23.75 -2.35
C VAL A 68 -4.88 23.42 -0.91
N GLY A 69 -6.14 23.03 -0.70
CA GLY A 69 -6.61 22.52 0.59
C GLY A 69 -6.29 21.05 0.82
N ARG A 70 -5.92 20.32 -0.25
CA ARG A 70 -5.59 18.89 -0.19
C ARG A 70 -4.21 18.67 0.43
N SER A 71 -3.98 17.45 0.90
CA SER A 71 -2.66 17.08 1.38
C SER A 71 -1.66 17.06 0.24
N GLU A 72 -0.41 17.36 0.53
CA GLU A 72 0.69 17.33 -0.44
C GLU A 72 0.78 15.97 -1.16
N MET A 73 0.48 14.88 -0.45
CA MET A 73 0.33 13.55 -1.06
C MET A 73 -0.65 13.57 -2.25
N LEU A 74 -1.84 14.15 -2.08
CA LEU A 74 -2.88 14.19 -3.12
C LEU A 74 -2.66 15.26 -4.20
N GLU A 75 -1.67 16.15 -4.00
CA GLU A 75 -1.15 17.03 -5.05
C GLU A 75 -0.12 16.31 -5.92
N LEU A 76 0.70 15.44 -5.31
CA LEU A 76 1.77 14.70 -5.98
C LEU A 76 1.31 13.44 -6.71
N VAL A 77 0.23 12.81 -6.25
CA VAL A 77 -0.34 11.61 -6.87
C VAL A 77 -1.84 11.74 -7.07
N SER A 78 -2.31 11.23 -8.20
CA SER A 78 -3.73 11.12 -8.46
C SER A 78 -4.36 9.96 -7.69
N ARG A 79 -5.66 10.06 -7.46
CA ARG A 79 -6.43 8.96 -6.86
C ARG A 79 -6.36 7.67 -7.68
N ALA A 80 -6.27 7.77 -9.01
CA ALA A 80 -6.16 6.62 -9.89
C ALA A 80 -4.83 5.87 -9.70
N GLU A 81 -3.72 6.60 -9.53
CA GLU A 81 -2.41 6.01 -9.24
C GLU A 81 -2.40 5.29 -7.89
N ILE A 82 -3.01 5.89 -6.86
CA ILE A 82 -3.19 5.23 -5.55
C ILE A 82 -4.01 3.94 -5.69
N GLN A 83 -5.12 3.99 -6.44
CA GLN A 83 -5.98 2.83 -6.63
C GLN A 83 -5.26 1.71 -7.39
N GLN A 84 -4.42 2.04 -8.36
CA GLN A 84 -3.58 1.07 -9.06
C GLN A 84 -2.60 0.39 -8.10
N ALA A 85 -1.90 1.16 -7.27
CA ALA A 85 -0.99 0.65 -6.25
C ALA A 85 -1.70 -0.31 -5.28
N LEU A 86 -2.93 0.03 -4.86
CA LEU A 86 -3.76 -0.84 -4.02
C LEU A 86 -4.18 -2.13 -4.73
N GLN A 87 -4.58 -2.05 -6.00
CA GLN A 87 -4.96 -3.25 -6.77
C GLN A 87 -3.78 -4.22 -6.89
N ILE A 88 -2.58 -3.72 -7.20
CA ILE A 88 -1.36 -4.53 -7.28
C ILE A 88 -1.06 -5.17 -5.92
N LEU A 89 -1.24 -4.44 -4.81
CA LEU A 89 -1.05 -4.98 -3.47
C LEU A 89 -1.98 -6.18 -3.19
N GLU A 90 -3.26 -6.08 -3.58
CA GLU A 90 -4.22 -7.18 -3.44
C GLU A 90 -3.81 -8.41 -4.27
N GLU A 91 -3.34 -8.21 -5.50
CA GLU A 91 -2.86 -9.28 -6.37
C GLU A 91 -1.65 -10.00 -5.76
N VAL A 92 -0.68 -9.24 -5.23
CA VAL A 92 0.50 -9.79 -4.54
C VAL A 92 0.10 -10.54 -3.27
N ALA A 93 -0.82 -9.99 -2.48
CA ALA A 93 -1.33 -10.64 -1.27
C ALA A 93 -2.04 -11.97 -1.58
N ALA A 94 -2.86 -12.02 -2.63
CA ALA A 94 -3.55 -13.23 -3.05
C ALA A 94 -2.56 -14.32 -3.52
N GLN A 95 -1.54 -13.95 -4.29
CA GLN A 95 -0.51 -14.89 -4.76
C GLN A 95 0.32 -15.47 -3.60
N SER A 96 0.58 -14.66 -2.57
CA SER A 96 1.31 -15.08 -1.38
C SER A 96 0.57 -16.19 -0.63
N VAL A 97 -0.76 -16.11 -0.53
CA VAL A 97 -1.61 -17.12 0.11
C VAL A 97 -1.64 -18.42 -0.69
N THR A 98 -1.72 -18.34 -2.02
CA THR A 98 -1.78 -19.54 -2.86
C THR A 98 -0.47 -20.34 -2.83
N ASN A 99 0.68 -19.67 -2.76
CA ASN A 99 1.98 -20.34 -2.67
C ASN A 99 2.21 -21.02 -1.30
N ASP A 100 1.64 -20.48 -0.22
CA ASP A 100 1.76 -21.08 1.12
C ASP A 100 0.91 -22.37 1.25
N MET A 101 -0.17 -22.47 0.47
CA MET A 101 -1.05 -23.66 0.48
C MET A 101 -0.64 -24.76 -0.50
N SER A 102 0.22 -24.50 -1.48
CA SER A 102 0.65 -25.54 -2.45
C SER A 102 1.59 -26.58 -1.84
N ASP A 103 2.28 -26.23 -0.76
CA ASP A 103 3.22 -27.13 -0.06
C ASP A 103 2.58 -27.88 1.12
N TYR A 104 1.29 -27.66 1.38
CA TYR A 104 0.57 -28.31 2.47
C TYR A 104 0.11 -29.73 2.07
N GLU A 105 0.94 -30.74 2.32
CA GLU A 105 0.45 -32.13 2.40
C GLU A 105 -0.21 -32.37 3.77
N ALA A 106 -1.53 -32.60 3.76
CA ALA A 106 -2.25 -32.96 4.98
C ALA A 106 -1.63 -34.25 5.59
N PRO A 107 -1.32 -34.27 6.90
CA PRO A 107 -0.74 -35.45 7.53
C PRO A 107 -1.69 -36.64 7.35
N ARG A 108 -1.18 -37.71 6.74
CA ARG A 108 -1.95 -38.95 6.58
C ARG A 108 -2.29 -39.48 7.97
N SER A 109 -3.59 -39.49 8.28
CA SER A 109 -4.11 -40.02 9.54
C SER A 109 -3.54 -41.43 9.78
N PRO A 110 -2.88 -41.71 10.92
CA PRO A 110 -2.31 -43.03 11.15
C PRO A 110 -3.45 -44.06 11.18
N ALA A 111 -3.34 -45.08 10.32
CA ALA A 111 -4.30 -46.15 10.24
C ALA A 111 -4.50 -46.76 11.64
N ARG A 112 -5.75 -46.81 12.11
CA ARG A 112 -6.15 -47.50 13.34
C ARG A 112 -5.57 -48.93 13.31
N GLN A 113 -4.50 -49.18 14.07
CA GLN A 113 -4.05 -50.55 14.31
C GLN A 113 -5.13 -51.24 15.14
N THR A 114 -5.92 -52.08 14.51
CA THR A 114 -6.79 -53.01 15.22
C THR A 114 -5.91 -54.02 15.96
N MET A 115 -5.80 -53.89 17.29
CA MET A 115 -5.25 -54.96 18.13
C MET A 115 -6.12 -56.21 17.93
N LYS A 116 -5.53 -57.27 17.37
CA LYS A 116 -6.08 -58.63 17.51
C LYS A 116 -5.64 -59.17 18.87
N GLY A 117 -6.62 -59.60 19.65
CA GLY A 117 -6.42 -60.30 20.92
C GLY A 117 -6.04 -61.76 20.76
#